data_AF-A0A1Y4TUQ3-F1
#
_entry.id   AF-A0A1Y4TUQ3-F1
#
_cell.length_a   1.000
_cell.length_b   1.000
_cell.length_c   1.000
_cell.angle_alpha   90.00
_cell.angle_beta   90.00
_cell.angle_gamma   90.00
#
_symmetry.space_group_name_H-M   'P 1'
#
loop_
_entity.id
_entity.type
_entity.pdbx_description
1 polymer ?
#
loop_
_entity_poly.entity_id
_entity_poly.type
_entity_poly.pdbx_seq_one_letter_code
_entity_poly.pdbx_strand_id
1 'polypeptide(L)'
;MGDSSSQKDRILQAIQLLKSAEGSFAPEEIQKMEAILYAFAVKFLKNKDLEAIKEAIAMTKLGQMIWDDAIEKGREEWTRIGRQQASDRYSRLILLLSKEKKEDQIIKAASDSAYREELFQKYGL
;
A
#
# COMPACT_ATOMS: atom_id res chain seq x y z
N MET A 1 -38.70 10.18 8.85
CA MET A 1 -37.75 9.32 8.13
C MET A 1 -36.85 10.23 7.32
N GLY A 2 -35.60 10.44 7.76
CA GLY A 2 -34.64 11.31 7.07
C GLY A 2 -34.02 10.56 5.90
N ASP A 3 -34.22 11.08 4.71
CA ASP A 3 -33.90 10.41 3.45
C ASP A 3 -32.39 10.41 3.21
N SER A 4 -31.75 9.25 3.38
CA SER A 4 -30.30 9.06 3.18
C SER A 4 -29.83 9.48 1.79
N SER A 5 -30.74 9.46 0.79
CA SER A 5 -30.46 9.94 -0.57
C SER A 5 -30.05 11.42 -0.59
N SER A 6 -30.68 12.26 0.22
CA SER A 6 -30.39 13.69 0.27
C SER A 6 -29.00 14.03 0.83
N GLN A 7 -28.48 13.20 1.75
CA GLN A 7 -27.18 13.44 2.38
C GLN A 7 -26.03 13.03 1.45
N LYS A 8 -26.18 11.90 0.75
CA LYS A 8 -25.23 11.46 -0.27
C LYS A 8 -25.06 12.50 -1.36
N ASP A 9 -26.17 12.98 -1.91
CA ASP A 9 -26.16 13.92 -3.04
C ASP A 9 -25.51 15.26 -2.65
N ARG A 10 -25.75 15.74 -1.42
CA ARG A 10 -25.10 16.95 -0.89
C ARG A 10 -23.59 16.80 -0.75
N ILE A 11 -23.12 15.64 -0.28
CA ILE A 11 -21.69 15.39 -0.12
C ILE A 11 -21.02 15.28 -1.51
N LEU A 12 -21.66 14.59 -2.46
CA LEU A 12 -21.16 14.51 -3.84
C LEU A 12 -21.05 15.89 -4.50
N GLN A 13 -22.10 16.72 -4.37
CA GLN A 13 -22.09 18.08 -4.88
C GLN A 13 -20.98 18.92 -4.24
N ALA A 14 -20.77 18.80 -2.92
CA ALA A 14 -19.70 19.51 -2.24
C ALA A 14 -18.31 19.09 -2.76
N ILE A 15 -18.06 17.81 -3.00
CA ILE A 15 -16.80 17.32 -3.58
C ILE A 15 -16.60 17.86 -5.00
N GLN A 16 -17.66 17.87 -5.82
CA GLN A 16 -17.60 18.43 -7.19
C GLN A 16 -17.32 19.93 -7.20
N LEU A 17 -17.87 20.67 -6.24
CA LEU A 17 -17.60 22.10 -6.06
C LEU A 17 -16.14 22.34 -5.67
N LEU A 18 -15.60 21.56 -4.72
CA LEU A 18 -14.19 21.65 -4.34
C LEU A 18 -13.26 21.36 -5.53
N LYS A 19 -13.57 20.34 -6.32
CA LYS A 19 -12.82 20.03 -7.55
C LYS A 19 -12.85 21.17 -8.57
N SER A 20 -14.00 21.82 -8.72
CA SER A 20 -14.13 22.99 -9.61
C SER A 20 -13.40 24.22 -9.07
N ALA A 21 -13.27 24.33 -7.75
CA ALA A 21 -12.63 25.43 -7.04
C ALA A 21 -11.14 25.19 -6.73
N GLU A 22 -10.55 24.10 -7.22
CA GLU A 22 -9.17 23.67 -6.90
C GLU A 22 -8.11 24.72 -7.27
N GLY A 23 -8.39 25.62 -8.21
CA GLY A 23 -7.53 26.75 -8.57
C GLY A 23 -7.75 28.04 -7.76
N SER A 24 -8.74 28.08 -6.86
CA SER A 24 -9.14 29.26 -6.08
C SER A 24 -8.64 29.24 -4.63
N PHE A 25 -8.20 28.08 -4.14
CA PHE A 25 -7.74 27.88 -2.76
C PHE A 25 -6.37 27.21 -2.75
N ALA A 26 -5.68 27.29 -1.60
CA ALA A 26 -4.45 26.54 -1.43
C ALA A 26 -4.74 25.02 -1.48
N PRO A 27 -3.86 24.20 -2.09
CA PRO A 27 -4.06 22.76 -2.18
C PRO A 27 -4.33 22.10 -0.82
N GLU A 28 -3.64 22.55 0.23
CA GLU A 28 -3.77 22.01 1.59
C GLU A 28 -5.16 22.29 2.20
N GLU A 29 -5.81 23.38 1.79
CA GLU A 29 -7.16 23.72 2.25
C GLU A 29 -8.21 22.84 1.56
N ILE A 30 -8.10 22.66 0.24
CA ILE A 30 -8.96 21.75 -0.53
C ILE A 30 -8.87 20.34 0.05
N GLN A 31 -7.65 19.86 0.32
CA GLN A 31 -7.41 18.55 0.92
C GLN A 31 -8.10 18.40 2.29
N LYS A 32 -8.00 19.40 3.16
CA LYS A 32 -8.69 19.38 4.47
C LYS A 32 -10.20 19.33 4.31
N MET A 33 -10.76 20.11 3.37
CA MET A 33 -12.20 20.13 3.10
C MET A 33 -12.68 18.78 2.55
N GLU A 34 -11.93 18.16 1.64
CA GLU A 34 -12.21 16.81 1.11
C GLU A 34 -12.17 15.75 2.22
N ALA A 35 -11.18 15.81 3.11
CA ALA A 35 -11.07 14.90 4.25
C ALA A 35 -12.25 15.02 5.23
N ILE A 36 -12.72 16.24 5.50
CA ILE A 36 -13.91 16.49 6.32
C ILE A 36 -15.16 15.90 5.65
N LEU A 37 -15.33 16.12 4.34
CA LEU A 37 -16.45 15.55 3.57
C LEU A 37 -16.42 14.01 3.57
N TYR A 38 -15.24 13.41 3.47
CA TYR A 38 -15.09 11.96 3.60
C TYR A 38 -15.46 11.46 5.00
N ALA A 39 -15.01 12.14 6.04
CA ALA A 39 -15.35 11.79 7.42
C ALA A 39 -16.87 11.88 7.66
N PHE A 40 -17.54 12.87 7.08
CA PHE A 40 -19.00 12.96 7.10
C PHE A 40 -19.66 11.83 6.30
N ALA A 41 -19.13 11.47 5.13
CA ALA A 41 -19.64 10.34 4.37
C ALA A 41 -19.56 9.03 5.17
N VAL A 42 -18.43 8.76 5.82
CA VAL A 42 -18.25 7.57 6.68
C VAL A 42 -19.23 7.58 7.86
N LYS A 43 -19.48 8.75 8.45
CA LYS A 43 -20.37 8.88 9.62
C LYS A 43 -21.86 8.73 9.27
N PHE A 44 -22.28 9.22 8.11
CA PHE A 44 -23.70 9.39 7.80
C PHE A 44 -24.23 8.48 6.68
N LEU A 45 -23.37 7.94 5.81
CA LEU A 45 -23.78 7.11 4.68
C LEU A 45 -23.68 5.62 5.00
N LYS A 46 -24.50 4.81 4.31
CA LYS A 46 -24.39 3.35 4.32
C LYS A 46 -23.29 2.92 3.34
N ASN A 47 -22.72 1.72 3.53
CA ASN A 47 -21.63 1.19 2.69
C ASN A 47 -21.89 1.32 1.17
N LYS A 48 -23.12 1.07 0.70
CA LYS A 48 -23.46 1.21 -0.73
C LYS A 48 -23.34 2.64 -1.26
N ASP A 49 -23.62 3.64 -0.42
CA ASP A 49 -23.54 5.05 -0.80
C ASP A 49 -22.14 5.62 -0.59
N LEU A 50 -21.37 5.03 0.33
CA LEU A 50 -19.98 5.39 0.58
C LEU A 50 -19.08 5.10 -0.64
N GLU A 51 -19.35 4.04 -1.41
CA GLU A 51 -18.57 3.72 -2.62
C GLU A 51 -18.60 4.88 -3.64
N ALA A 52 -19.77 5.49 -3.87
CA ALA A 52 -19.86 6.65 -4.76
C ALA A 52 -19.04 7.85 -4.26
N ILE A 53 -18.94 8.03 -2.94
CA ILE A 53 -18.08 9.08 -2.36
C ILE A 53 -16.60 8.74 -2.52
N LYS A 54 -16.22 7.46 -2.30
CA LYS A 54 -14.84 7.00 -2.51
C LYS A 54 -14.40 7.22 -3.94
N GLU A 55 -15.25 6.90 -4.93
CA GLU A 55 -14.98 7.16 -6.34
C GLU A 55 -14.80 8.66 -6.62
N ALA A 56 -15.66 9.52 -6.05
CA ALA A 56 -15.55 10.96 -6.21
C ALA A 56 -14.23 11.52 -5.65
N ILE A 57 -13.80 11.04 -4.47
CA ILE A 57 -12.54 11.45 -3.84
C ILE A 57 -11.33 10.85 -4.57
N ALA A 58 -11.42 9.61 -5.06
CA ALA A 58 -10.34 9.00 -5.84
C ALA A 58 -9.99 9.81 -7.11
N MET A 59 -10.97 10.56 -7.63
CA MET A 59 -10.78 11.46 -8.77
C MET A 59 -10.24 12.86 -8.40
N THR A 60 -9.92 13.13 -7.14
CA THR A 60 -9.30 14.38 -6.68
C THR A 60 -7.79 14.22 -6.54
N LYS A 61 -7.07 15.35 -6.47
CA LYS A 61 -5.62 15.32 -6.24
C LYS A 61 -5.25 14.70 -4.89
N LEU A 62 -6.07 14.89 -3.86
CA LEU A 62 -5.89 14.21 -2.57
C LEU A 62 -6.02 12.69 -2.73
N GLY A 63 -7.05 12.22 -3.44
CA GLY A 63 -7.25 10.80 -3.68
C GLY A 63 -6.06 10.15 -4.40
N GLN A 64 -5.52 10.83 -5.40
CA GLN A 64 -4.30 10.40 -6.11
C GLN A 64 -3.08 10.35 -5.17
N MET A 65 -2.87 11.39 -4.37
CA MET A 65 -1.77 11.43 -3.39
C MET A 65 -1.87 10.28 -2.37
N ILE A 66 -3.06 10.01 -1.84
CA ILE A 66 -3.30 8.89 -0.91
C ILE A 66 -2.97 7.55 -1.59
N TRP A 67 -3.37 7.38 -2.85
CA TRP A 67 -3.09 6.18 -3.62
C TRP A 67 -1.58 5.99 -3.85
N ASP A 68 -0.88 7.05 -4.26
CA ASP A 68 0.56 7.01 -4.53
C ASP A 68 1.36 6.69 -3.25
N ASP A 69 1.03 7.35 -2.13
CA ASP A 69 1.61 7.05 -0.82
C ASP A 69 1.39 5.59 -0.41
N ALA A 70 0.19 5.04 -0.67
CA ALA A 70 -0.12 3.65 -0.36
C ALA A 70 0.70 2.67 -1.22
N ILE A 71 0.90 2.99 -2.51
CA ILE A 71 1.74 2.20 -3.40
C ILE A 71 3.20 2.27 -2.96
N GLU A 72 3.71 3.43 -2.59
CA GLU A 72 5.09 3.61 -2.11
C GLU A 72 5.33 2.79 -0.84
N LYS A 73 4.50 2.97 0.19
CA LYS A 73 4.56 2.17 1.43
C LYS A 73 4.46 0.67 1.17
N GLY A 74 3.59 0.28 0.23
CA GLY A 74 3.49 -1.10 -0.21
C GLY A 74 4.80 -1.64 -0.78
N ARG A 75 5.47 -0.90 -1.66
CA ARG A 75 6.76 -1.30 -2.24
C ARG A 75 7.87 -1.38 -1.18
N GLU A 76 7.91 -0.43 -0.26
CA GLU A 76 8.87 -0.43 0.85
C GLU A 76 8.70 -1.68 1.72
N GLU A 77 7.46 -1.99 2.10
CA GLU A 77 7.13 -3.16 2.92
C GLU A 77 7.43 -4.47 2.18
N TRP A 78 7.07 -4.57 0.90
CA TRP A 78 7.42 -5.72 0.06
C TRP A 78 8.94 -5.92 -0.04
N THR A 79 9.70 -4.83 -0.19
CA THR A 79 11.17 -4.89 -0.24
C THR A 79 11.73 -5.33 1.12
N ARG A 80 11.17 -4.83 2.22
CA ARG A 80 11.55 -5.22 3.58
C ARG A 80 11.31 -6.71 3.82
N ILE A 81 10.11 -7.21 3.49
CA ILE A 81 9.74 -8.62 3.60
C ILE A 81 10.65 -9.48 2.71
N GLY A 82 10.88 -9.08 1.47
CA GLY A 82 11.76 -9.81 0.54
C GLY A 82 13.19 -9.92 1.05
N ARG A 83 13.75 -8.84 1.61
CA ARG A 83 15.08 -8.85 2.26
C ARG A 83 15.11 -9.76 3.48
N GLN A 84 14.07 -9.70 4.32
CA GLN A 84 13.96 -10.56 5.50
C GLN A 84 13.88 -12.04 5.09
N GLN A 85 13.02 -12.39 4.14
CA GLN A 85 12.90 -13.76 3.62
C GLN A 85 14.20 -14.25 2.98
N ALA A 86 14.89 -13.42 2.20
CA ALA A 86 16.20 -13.78 1.64
C ALA A 86 17.25 -14.04 2.73
N SER A 87 17.29 -13.19 3.77
CA SER A 87 18.16 -13.36 4.92
C SER A 87 17.84 -14.64 5.70
N ASP A 88 16.56 -14.95 5.91
CA ASP A 88 16.10 -16.15 6.61
C ASP A 88 16.43 -17.41 5.82
N ARG A 89 16.18 -17.41 4.50
CA ARG A 89 16.54 -18.52 3.59
C ARG A 89 18.05 -18.76 3.61
N TYR A 90 18.85 -17.69 3.51
CA TYR A 90 20.30 -17.80 3.58
C TYR A 90 20.78 -18.34 4.92
N SER A 91 20.24 -17.84 6.04
CA SER A 91 20.59 -18.32 7.38
C SER A 91 20.28 -19.82 7.55
N ARG A 92 19.14 -20.28 7.03
CA ARG A 92 18.77 -21.71 7.01
C ARG A 92 19.74 -22.54 6.18
N LEU A 93 20.14 -22.04 5.01
CA LEU A 93 21.11 -22.70 4.15
C LEU A 93 22.46 -22.87 4.88
N ILE A 94 22.96 -21.81 5.53
CA ILE A 94 24.21 -21.87 6.29
C ILE A 94 24.13 -22.91 7.43
N LEU A 95 23.01 -22.96 8.16
CA LEU A 95 22.82 -23.96 9.22
C LEU A 95 22.79 -25.40 8.68
N LEU A 96 22.19 -25.64 7.52
CA LEU A 96 22.17 -26.97 6.89
C LEU A 96 23.57 -27.39 6.43
N LEU A 97 24.28 -26.51 5.73
CA LEU A 97 25.64 -26.79 5.26
C LEU A 97 26.63 -26.99 6.43
N SER A 98 26.48 -26.21 7.51
CA SER A 98 27.29 -26.37 8.72
C SER A 98 27.04 -27.72 9.41
N LYS A 99 25.78 -28.16 9.53
CA LYS A 99 25.43 -29.50 10.04
C LYS A 99 26.05 -30.62 9.21
N GLU A 100 26.15 -30.43 7.90
CA GLU A 100 26.77 -31.38 6.98
C GLU A 100 28.30 -31.25 6.89
N LYS A 101 28.92 -30.32 7.65
CA LYS A 101 30.36 -30.00 7.62
C LYS A 101 30.88 -29.58 6.24
N LYS A 102 30.05 -28.90 5.45
CA LYS A 102 30.34 -28.41 4.08
C LYS A 102 30.76 -26.94 4.08
N GLU A 103 31.85 -26.64 4.79
CA GLU A 103 32.36 -25.27 4.96
C GLU A 103 32.83 -24.64 3.64
N ASP A 104 33.36 -25.44 2.72
CA ASP A 104 33.73 -25.04 1.37
C ASP A 104 32.51 -24.53 0.57
N GLN A 105 31.36 -25.18 0.73
CA GLN A 105 30.12 -24.81 0.04
C GLN A 105 29.52 -23.53 0.60
N ILE A 106 29.72 -23.23 1.90
CA ILE A 106 29.33 -21.97 2.51
C ILE A 106 30.09 -20.80 1.86
N ILE A 107 31.41 -20.93 1.74
CA ILE A 107 32.26 -19.89 1.13
C ILE A 107 31.88 -19.69 -0.35
N LYS A 108 31.63 -20.80 -1.06
CA LYS A 108 31.21 -20.74 -2.46
C LYS A 108 29.83 -20.10 -2.61
N ALA A 109 28.85 -20.43 -1.77
CA ALA A 109 27.49 -19.83 -1.80
C ALA A 109 27.47 -18.35 -1.40
N ALA A 110 28.44 -17.89 -0.59
CA ALA A 110 28.62 -16.48 -0.29
C ALA A 110 29.11 -15.70 -1.51
N SER A 111 29.96 -16.31 -2.35
CA SER A 111 30.65 -15.67 -3.47
C SER A 111 29.94 -15.85 -4.82
N ASP A 112 29.14 -16.90 -4.97
CA ASP A 112 28.47 -17.28 -6.21
C ASP A 112 26.95 -17.37 -5.99
N SER A 113 26.22 -16.43 -6.60
CA SER A 113 24.76 -16.36 -6.49
C SER A 113 24.05 -17.49 -7.23
N ALA A 114 24.60 -17.99 -8.35
CA ALA A 114 23.98 -19.07 -9.12
C ALA A 114 24.10 -20.39 -8.35
N TYR A 115 25.29 -20.66 -7.81
CA TYR A 115 25.50 -21.81 -6.93
C TYR A 115 24.64 -21.75 -5.66
N ARG A 116 24.47 -20.56 -5.07
CA ARG A 116 23.55 -20.38 -3.95
C ARG A 116 22.09 -20.72 -4.31
N GLU A 117 21.63 -20.34 -5.49
CA GLU A 117 20.27 -20.65 -5.95
C GLU A 117 20.09 -22.16 -6.19
N GLU A 118 21.08 -22.84 -6.78
CA GLU A 118 21.07 -24.30 -6.90
C GLU A 118 20.95 -25.00 -5.54
N LEU A 119 21.66 -24.50 -4.53
CA LEU A 119 21.56 -25.01 -3.17
C LEU A 119 20.19 -24.74 -2.56
N PHE A 120 19.60 -23.56 -2.78
CA PHE A 120 18.23 -23.31 -2.32
C PHE A 120 17.24 -24.30 -2.92
N GLN A 121 17.30 -24.55 -4.24
CA GLN A 121 16.45 -25.54 -4.90
C GLN A 121 16.68 -26.95 -4.33
N LYS A 122 17.95 -27.33 -4.14
CA LYS A 122 18.32 -28.65 -3.59
C LYS A 122 17.78 -28.89 -2.18
N TYR A 123 17.81 -27.86 -1.33
CA TYR A 123 17.35 -27.93 0.05
C TYR A 123 15.89 -27.52 0.24
N GLY A 124 15.16 -27.19 -0.84
CA GLY A 124 13.76 -26.77 -0.79
C GLY A 124 13.54 -25.47 -0.02
N LEU A 125 14.49 -24.54 -0.11
CA LEU A 125 14.49 -23.26 0.60
C LEU A 125 13.99 -22.12 -0.26
#